data_AF-A0AA38MW13-F1
#
_entry.id   AF-A0AA38MW13-F1
#
_cell.length_a   1.000
_cell.length_b   1.000
_cell.length_c   1.000
_cell.angle_alpha   90.00
_cell.angle_beta   90.00
_cell.angle_gamma   90.00
#
_symmetry.space_group_name_H-M   'P 1'
#
loop_
_entity.id
_entity.type
_entity.pdbx_description
1 polymer ?
#
loop_
_entity_poly.entity_id
_entity_poly.type
_entity_poly.pdbx_seq_one_letter_code
_entity_poly.pdbx_strand_id
1 'polypeptide(L)'
;HSASKINRKIRINQGKYDYNQAKELMFLVLDMRMLDCWSFFEIIDQLGDADAIPDLEELEVLAEELNQTYSTEAAIYRAASGTQKSDFPPRGSPWLPPVPIASVSSASNTEVSHIPQALDASLQSEHSSKKNSITTPPPLADSVLACSKDFIREGMRSRELKWAIANADVGRVYEQIKRIMFCFAGSNHQKYAQYLLEFIINLDFESSPELRETLLGISVVNISGEEGRAQGVDVVHEYFNRILEAIVQHKGREYGEKFIREGISRHLHHFQQLKHDFLKGVEVARRSARHSTLDEEAEVATLLEEYRVQELHTYRPGRGFNKTSIVQSQFQTGVDAMLHGSLKRWTTRSMLMRADIPGSEIELEMEDHAEDEEDPDWSTIPLQTSSVVDGRLAVQEVDIEETTRVIISVMEQGDIDDSEDLMEEAPMNQDDLNTGFETDSEDNN
;
A
#
# COMPACT_ATOMS: atom_id res chain seq x y z
N HIS A 1 -1.16 -12.46 -15.01
CA HIS A 1 -0.22 -12.79 -16.11
C HIS A 1 1.23 -12.81 -15.65
N SER A 2 1.82 -11.69 -15.20
CA SER A 2 3.24 -11.67 -14.79
C SER A 2 3.54 -12.67 -13.67
N ALA A 3 2.71 -12.71 -12.62
CA ALA A 3 2.82 -13.68 -11.52
C ALA A 3 2.96 -15.14 -11.98
N SER A 4 2.10 -15.55 -12.91
CA SER A 4 2.10 -16.92 -13.45
C SER A 4 3.33 -17.23 -14.30
N LYS A 5 3.92 -16.22 -14.94
CA LYS A 5 5.11 -16.41 -15.79
C LYS A 5 6.36 -16.70 -14.95
N ILE A 6 6.48 -16.07 -13.79
CA ILE A 6 7.58 -16.32 -12.84
C ILE A 6 7.25 -17.38 -11.79
N ASN A 7 6.12 -18.08 -11.93
CA ASN A 7 5.67 -19.10 -10.98
C ASN A 7 5.50 -18.60 -9.52
N ARG A 8 5.30 -17.29 -9.31
CA ARG A 8 5.09 -16.71 -7.98
C ARG A 8 3.62 -16.80 -7.59
N LYS A 9 3.33 -17.57 -6.54
CA LYS A 9 1.97 -17.73 -5.98
C LYS A 9 1.83 -16.81 -4.78
N ILE A 10 0.86 -15.90 -4.83
CA ILE A 10 0.46 -15.13 -3.64
C ILE A 10 -0.37 -16.06 -2.76
N ARG A 11 -0.02 -16.15 -1.47
CA ARG A 11 -0.84 -16.89 -0.51
C ARG A 11 -2.18 -16.18 -0.32
N ILE A 12 -3.25 -16.96 -0.38
CA ILE A 12 -4.60 -16.51 -0.05
C ILE A 12 -4.94 -17.12 1.30
N ASN A 13 -4.98 -16.30 2.34
CA ASN A 13 -5.34 -16.71 3.69
C ASN A 13 -6.75 -16.20 3.96
N GLN A 14 -7.69 -17.10 4.27
CA GLN A 14 -9.09 -16.76 4.57
C GLN A 14 -9.77 -15.92 3.47
N GLY A 15 -9.50 -16.23 2.20
CA GLY A 15 -10.08 -15.49 1.07
C GLY A 15 -9.43 -14.14 0.79
N LYS A 16 -8.49 -13.66 1.62
CA LYS A 16 -7.77 -12.41 1.41
C LYS A 16 -6.35 -12.67 0.95
N TYR A 17 -5.86 -11.83 0.05
CA TYR A 17 -4.48 -11.90 -0.42
C TYR A 17 -3.54 -11.43 0.69
N ASP A 18 -2.41 -12.10 0.85
CA ASP A 18 -1.30 -11.55 1.62
C ASP A 18 -0.86 -10.24 0.96
N TYR A 19 -1.23 -9.11 1.58
CA TYR A 19 -0.99 -7.76 1.07
C TYR A 19 0.49 -7.53 0.78
N ASN A 20 1.37 -8.09 1.60
CA ASN A 20 2.80 -7.84 1.50
C ASN A 20 3.43 -8.60 0.34
N GLN A 21 3.10 -9.89 0.19
CA GLN A 21 3.52 -10.67 -0.98
C GLN A 21 2.98 -10.06 -2.28
N ALA A 22 1.72 -9.61 -2.26
CA ALA A 22 1.10 -8.96 -3.41
C ALA A 22 1.80 -7.62 -3.74
N LYS A 23 2.12 -6.80 -2.73
CA LYS A 23 2.85 -5.54 -2.86
C LYS A 23 4.26 -5.75 -3.42
N GLU A 24 5.03 -6.70 -2.89
CA GLU A 24 6.37 -7.04 -3.39
C GLU A 24 6.32 -7.47 -4.85
N LEU A 25 5.40 -8.38 -5.19
CA LEU A 25 5.21 -8.80 -6.57
C LEU A 25 4.80 -7.64 -7.48
N MET A 26 3.90 -6.76 -7.01
CA MET A 26 3.49 -5.57 -7.75
C MET A 26 4.68 -4.65 -8.03
N PHE A 27 5.56 -4.43 -7.05
CA PHE A 27 6.76 -3.60 -7.21
C PHE A 27 7.80 -4.25 -8.13
N LEU A 28 8.04 -5.56 -8.03
CA LEU A 28 8.89 -6.27 -8.98
C LEU A 28 8.35 -6.14 -10.41
N VAL A 29 7.05 -6.36 -10.60
CA VAL A 29 6.40 -6.23 -11.92
C VAL A 29 6.49 -4.79 -12.43
N LEU A 30 6.33 -3.79 -11.56
CA LEU A 30 6.52 -2.38 -11.88
C LEU A 30 7.94 -2.11 -12.35
N ASP A 31 8.96 -2.56 -11.62
CA ASP A 31 10.37 -2.39 -11.97
C ASP A 31 10.68 -2.98 -13.34
N MET A 32 10.23 -4.21 -13.59
CA MET A 32 10.48 -4.87 -14.87
C MET A 32 9.78 -4.18 -16.03
N ARG A 33 8.57 -3.64 -15.82
CA ARG A 33 7.89 -2.86 -16.86
C ARG A 33 8.57 -1.53 -17.12
N MET A 34 9.04 -0.86 -16.07
CA MET A 34 9.80 0.38 -16.21
C MET A 34 11.11 0.13 -16.95
N LEU A 35 11.85 -0.93 -16.62
CA LEU A 35 13.07 -1.32 -17.32
C LEU A 35 12.81 -1.65 -18.80
N ASP A 36 11.73 -2.39 -19.12
CA ASP A 36 11.35 -2.65 -20.50
C ASP A 36 11.05 -1.35 -21.26
N CYS A 37 10.35 -0.38 -20.64
CA CYS A 37 10.12 0.92 -21.25
C CYS A 37 11.40 1.75 -21.43
N TRP A 38 12.35 1.69 -20.48
CA TRP A 38 13.66 2.36 -20.58
C TRP A 38 14.51 1.79 -21.71
N SER A 39 14.35 0.51 -22.06
CA SER A 39 15.10 -0.13 -23.14
C SER A 39 14.93 0.52 -24.52
N PHE A 40 13.85 1.29 -24.72
CA PHE A 40 13.61 1.97 -25.99
C PHE A 40 14.38 3.29 -26.16
N PHE A 41 15.07 3.77 -25.12
CA PHE A 41 15.78 5.06 -25.16
C PHE A 41 17.26 4.95 -25.59
N GLU A 42 17.74 3.79 -26.04
CA GLU A 42 19.15 3.50 -26.40
C GLU A 42 20.18 3.77 -25.28
N ILE A 43 19.77 4.32 -24.13
CA ILE A 43 20.63 4.62 -22.97
C ILE A 43 21.33 3.37 -22.47
N ILE A 44 20.62 2.23 -22.43
CA ILE A 44 21.17 0.98 -21.90
C ILE A 44 22.34 0.50 -22.76
N ASP A 45 22.22 0.62 -24.09
CA ASP A 45 23.28 0.23 -25.02
C ASP A 45 24.48 1.19 -24.90
N GLN A 46 24.22 2.50 -24.77
CA GLN A 46 25.26 3.52 -24.58
C GLN A 46 26.02 3.34 -23.25
N LEU A 47 25.34 2.97 -22.17
CA LEU A 47 25.94 2.67 -20.88
C LEU A 47 26.89 1.45 -20.95
N GLY A 48 26.54 0.44 -21.75
CA GLY A 48 27.34 -0.76 -21.93
C GLY A 48 28.63 -0.54 -22.73
N ASP A 49 28.57 0.33 -23.74
CA ASP A 49 29.68 0.54 -24.68
C ASP A 49 30.67 1.62 -24.25
N ALA A 50 30.21 2.66 -23.54
CA ALA A 50 31.01 3.86 -23.28
C ALA A 50 31.53 4.00 -21.84
N ASP A 51 31.07 3.17 -20.89
CA ASP A 51 31.29 3.36 -19.44
C ASP A 51 30.94 4.80 -18.98
N ALA A 52 30.10 5.49 -19.76
CA ALA A 52 29.73 6.88 -19.61
C ALA A 52 28.26 6.95 -19.23
N ILE A 53 28.00 7.25 -17.97
CA ILE A 53 26.65 7.50 -17.46
C ILE A 53 26.20 8.86 -18.01
N PRO A 54 25.01 8.97 -18.64
CA PRO A 54 24.44 10.26 -19.04
C PRO A 54 24.39 11.23 -17.86
N ASP A 55 24.47 12.53 -18.14
CA ASP A 55 24.34 13.52 -17.08
C ASP A 55 22.95 13.47 -16.44
N LEU A 56 22.83 13.97 -15.21
CA LEU A 56 21.56 13.95 -14.48
C LEU A 56 20.47 14.68 -15.27
N GLU A 57 20.80 15.82 -15.88
CA GLU A 57 19.88 16.62 -16.70
C GLU A 57 19.40 15.85 -17.93
N GLU A 58 20.25 15.02 -18.55
CA GLU A 58 19.86 14.18 -19.68
C GLU A 58 18.90 13.07 -19.23
N LEU A 59 19.19 12.44 -18.08
CA LEU A 59 18.32 11.44 -17.47
C LEU A 59 16.97 12.03 -17.07
N GLU A 60 16.92 13.26 -16.57
CA GLU A 60 15.68 13.95 -16.22
C GLU A 60 14.79 14.19 -17.45
N VAL A 61 15.37 14.63 -18.56
CA VAL A 61 14.63 14.82 -19.82
C VAL A 61 14.04 13.49 -20.30
N LEU A 62 14.82 12.41 -20.26
CA LEU A 62 14.38 11.07 -20.68
C LEU A 62 13.32 10.51 -19.72
N ALA A 63 13.46 10.74 -18.41
CA ALA A 63 12.47 10.37 -17.41
C ALA A 63 11.15 11.14 -17.60
N GLU A 64 11.21 12.41 -17.97
CA GLU A 64 10.02 13.19 -18.30
C GLU A 64 9.30 12.63 -19.53
N GLU A 65 10.04 12.33 -20.61
CA GLU A 65 9.47 11.73 -21.82
C GLU A 65 8.86 10.35 -21.53
N LEU A 66 9.55 9.51 -20.76
CA LEU A 66 9.05 8.22 -20.30
C LEU A 66 7.75 8.39 -19.50
N ASN A 67 7.72 9.35 -18.57
CA ASN A 67 6.55 9.62 -17.75
C ASN A 67 5.36 10.06 -18.60
N GLN A 68 5.57 11.04 -19.48
CA GLN A 68 4.56 11.52 -20.42
C GLN A 68 4.05 10.39 -21.34
N THR A 69 4.89 9.41 -21.65
CA THR A 69 4.56 8.30 -22.55
C THR A 69 3.84 7.15 -21.88
N TYR A 70 4.19 6.80 -20.64
CA TYR A 70 3.73 5.55 -20.02
C TYR A 70 2.97 5.71 -18.70
N SER A 71 3.17 6.78 -17.92
CA SER A 71 2.60 6.89 -16.57
C SER A 71 1.61 8.05 -16.38
N THR A 72 1.20 8.74 -17.43
CA THR A 72 0.14 9.78 -17.35
C THR A 72 -1.25 9.25 -17.73
N GLU A 73 -2.31 9.89 -17.25
CA GLU A 73 -3.70 9.63 -17.73
C GLU A 73 -3.80 9.86 -19.25
N ALA A 74 -3.15 10.91 -19.76
CA ALA A 74 -3.11 11.21 -21.19
C ALA A 74 -2.45 10.07 -22.00
N ALA A 75 -1.40 9.43 -21.47
CA ALA A 75 -0.78 8.27 -22.09
C ALA A 75 -1.71 7.06 -22.19
N ILE A 76 -2.49 6.80 -21.14
CA ILE A 76 -3.48 5.72 -21.10
C ILE A 76 -4.61 6.01 -22.08
N TYR A 77 -5.17 7.22 -22.04
CA TYR A 77 -6.22 7.65 -22.96
C TYR A 77 -5.79 7.57 -24.42
N ARG A 78 -4.57 8.00 -24.77
CA ARG A 78 -4.05 7.92 -26.14
C ARG A 78 -3.99 6.48 -26.65
N ALA A 79 -3.54 5.54 -25.82
CA ALA A 79 -3.53 4.11 -26.16
C ALA A 79 -4.96 3.54 -26.27
N ALA A 80 -5.83 3.83 -25.30
CA ALA A 80 -7.20 3.33 -25.25
C ALA A 80 -8.10 3.88 -26.37
N SER A 81 -7.84 5.09 -26.86
CA SER A 81 -8.59 5.73 -27.95
C SER A 81 -8.01 5.48 -29.33
N GLY A 82 -6.79 4.93 -29.42
CA GLY A 82 -6.06 4.79 -30.68
C GLY A 82 -5.59 6.11 -31.27
N THR A 83 -5.47 7.16 -30.44
CA THR A 83 -5.01 8.50 -30.84
C THR A 83 -3.50 8.70 -30.64
N GLN A 84 -2.76 7.61 -30.47
CA GLN A 84 -1.29 7.62 -30.35
C GLN A 84 -0.67 8.18 -31.64
N LYS A 85 -0.19 9.42 -31.59
CA LYS A 85 0.41 10.15 -32.72
C LYS A 85 1.93 10.23 -32.67
N SER A 86 2.52 10.18 -31.48
CA SER A 86 3.97 10.28 -31.30
C SER A 86 4.65 9.02 -31.80
N ASP A 87 5.89 9.18 -32.24
CA ASP A 87 6.79 8.07 -32.60
C ASP A 87 7.08 7.18 -31.37
N PHE A 88 6.85 7.73 -30.17
CA PHE A 88 7.01 7.05 -28.89
C PHE A 88 5.65 6.84 -28.18
N PRO A 89 5.29 5.64 -27.70
CA PRO A 89 6.10 4.43 -27.74
C PRO A 89 6.21 3.86 -29.16
N PRO A 90 7.27 3.12 -29.48
CA PRO A 90 7.50 2.60 -30.82
C PRO A 90 6.33 1.73 -31.27
N ARG A 91 6.08 1.69 -32.58
CA ARG A 91 5.07 0.81 -33.16
C ARG A 91 5.58 -0.62 -33.17
N GLY A 92 4.83 -1.52 -32.53
CA GLY A 92 5.11 -2.94 -32.54
C GLY A 92 4.67 -3.62 -33.84
N SER A 93 4.88 -4.92 -33.90
CA SER A 93 4.38 -5.77 -34.99
C SER A 93 2.84 -5.70 -35.12
N PRO A 94 2.27 -5.91 -36.32
CA PRO A 94 0.83 -6.01 -36.47
C PRO A 94 0.22 -7.01 -35.49
N TRP A 95 -0.84 -6.61 -34.78
CA TRP A 95 -1.54 -7.52 -33.88
C TRP A 95 -2.32 -8.55 -34.67
N LEU A 96 -1.96 -9.82 -34.49
CA LEU A 96 -2.73 -10.96 -34.97
C LEU A 96 -3.48 -11.52 -33.75
N PRO A 97 -4.83 -11.42 -33.71
CA PRO A 97 -5.57 -11.97 -32.59
C PRO A 97 -5.26 -13.47 -32.47
N PRO A 98 -5.10 -14.00 -31.25
CA PRO A 98 -4.90 -15.43 -31.08
C PRO A 98 -6.03 -16.16 -31.80
N VAL A 99 -5.65 -17.01 -32.76
CA VAL A 99 -6.61 -17.82 -33.50
C VAL A 99 -7.39 -18.60 -32.44
N PRO A 100 -8.73 -18.46 -32.36
CA PRO A 100 -9.51 -19.25 -31.43
C PRO A 100 -9.13 -20.70 -31.70
N ILE A 101 -8.45 -21.34 -30.72
CA ILE A 101 -8.10 -22.74 -30.81
C ILE A 101 -9.44 -23.44 -30.82
N ALA A 102 -9.97 -23.70 -32.01
CA ALA A 102 -11.27 -24.32 -32.22
C ALA A 102 -11.18 -25.64 -31.47
N SER A 103 -11.87 -25.70 -30.32
CA SER A 103 -11.92 -26.77 -29.34
C SER A 103 -11.34 -28.07 -29.88
N VAL A 104 -10.02 -28.26 -29.79
CA VAL A 104 -9.41 -29.50 -30.21
C VAL A 104 -9.87 -30.51 -29.17
N SER A 105 -10.88 -31.30 -29.52
CA SER A 105 -11.49 -32.35 -28.70
C SER A 105 -10.47 -33.46 -28.47
N SER A 106 -9.47 -33.21 -27.62
CA SER A 106 -8.42 -34.18 -27.31
C SER A 106 -8.65 -34.71 -25.91
N ALA A 107 -9.31 -35.86 -25.88
CA ALA A 107 -9.32 -36.78 -24.75
C ALA A 107 -7.88 -37.25 -24.48
N SER A 108 -7.15 -36.52 -23.65
CA SER A 108 -5.92 -37.03 -23.03
C SER A 108 -5.78 -36.44 -21.63
N ASN A 109 -6.10 -37.28 -20.64
CA ASN A 109 -5.93 -37.05 -19.21
C ASN A 109 -4.46 -36.72 -18.88
N THR A 110 -4.08 -35.46 -18.98
CA THR A 110 -2.86 -34.96 -18.34
C THR A 110 -3.28 -33.95 -17.30
N GLU A 111 -3.01 -34.28 -16.03
CA GLU A 111 -3.29 -33.46 -14.86
C GLU A 111 -2.53 -32.12 -14.95
N VAL A 112 -3.11 -31.15 -15.65
CA VAL A 112 -2.70 -29.76 -15.55
C VAL A 112 -3.39 -29.20 -14.33
N SER A 113 -2.58 -28.93 -13.31
CA SER A 113 -2.94 -28.30 -12.04
C SER A 113 -3.99 -27.20 -12.22
N HIS A 114 -5.14 -27.39 -11.54
CA HIS A 114 -6.20 -26.42 -11.40
C HIS A 114 -5.65 -25.04 -10.98
N ILE A 115 -5.57 -24.11 -11.92
CA ILE A 115 -5.52 -22.68 -11.60
C ILE A 115 -6.97 -22.28 -11.26
N PRO A 116 -7.23 -21.53 -10.18
CA PRO A 116 -8.59 -21.14 -9.83
C PRO A 116 -9.18 -20.24 -10.94
N GLN A 117 -10.16 -20.76 -11.69
CA GLN A 117 -11.07 -19.97 -12.55
C GLN A 117 -11.91 -18.94 -11.75
N ALA A 118 -11.78 -18.92 -10.42
CA ALA A 118 -12.49 -18.01 -9.52
C ALA A 118 -12.16 -16.52 -9.76
N LEU A 119 -10.95 -16.18 -10.24
CA LEU A 119 -10.57 -14.78 -10.49
C LEU A 119 -11.25 -14.18 -11.72
N ASP A 120 -11.47 -14.96 -12.78
CA ASP A 120 -12.20 -14.49 -13.98
C ASP A 120 -13.73 -14.49 -13.74
N ALA A 121 -14.22 -15.37 -12.87
CA ALA A 121 -15.63 -15.41 -12.51
C ALA A 121 -16.06 -14.20 -11.65
N SER A 122 -15.22 -13.77 -10.70
CA SER A 122 -15.48 -12.58 -9.87
C SER A 122 -15.47 -11.27 -10.67
N LEU A 123 -14.70 -11.19 -11.77
CA LEU A 123 -14.74 -10.04 -12.69
C LEU A 123 -15.92 -10.09 -13.68
N GLN A 124 -16.63 -11.21 -13.79
CA GLN A 124 -17.71 -11.40 -14.77
C GLN A 124 -19.11 -11.56 -14.13
N SER A 125 -19.21 -11.75 -12.82
CA SER A 125 -20.50 -12.03 -12.16
C SER A 125 -21.29 -10.82 -11.68
N GLU A 126 -20.81 -9.58 -11.82
CA GLU A 126 -21.46 -8.44 -11.13
C GLU A 126 -22.07 -7.36 -12.04
N HIS A 127 -23.34 -7.09 -11.74
CA HIS A 127 -24.22 -6.02 -12.20
C HIS A 127 -24.86 -6.10 -13.59
N SER A 128 -25.85 -7.00 -13.68
CA SER A 128 -26.98 -6.93 -14.61
C SER A 128 -27.97 -5.81 -14.26
N SER A 129 -27.58 -4.53 -14.21
CA SER A 129 -28.56 -3.44 -13.99
C SER A 129 -28.07 -2.02 -14.27
N LYS A 130 -27.39 -1.81 -15.40
CA LYS A 130 -27.57 -0.61 -16.22
C LYS A 130 -26.98 -0.90 -17.58
N LYS A 131 -27.82 -0.80 -18.60
CA LYS A 131 -27.49 -1.02 -20.01
C LYS A 131 -26.59 0.13 -20.49
N ASN A 132 -25.38 0.24 -19.94
CA ASN A 132 -24.35 1.10 -20.48
C ASN A 132 -24.11 0.59 -21.90
N SER A 133 -24.37 1.45 -22.88
CA SER A 133 -24.17 1.15 -24.29
C SER A 133 -22.79 0.54 -24.48
N ILE A 134 -22.72 -0.75 -24.81
CA ILE A 134 -21.48 -1.46 -25.15
C ILE A 134 -20.87 -0.66 -26.29
N THR A 135 -19.87 0.15 -25.95
CA THR A 135 -19.19 0.99 -26.91
C THR A 135 -18.03 0.15 -27.39
N THR A 136 -18.15 -0.39 -28.60
CA THR A 136 -17.05 -1.12 -29.22
C THR A 136 -15.81 -0.24 -29.21
N PRO A 137 -14.65 -0.73 -28.73
CA PRO A 137 -13.44 0.08 -28.71
C PRO A 137 -13.09 0.53 -30.13
N PRO A 138 -12.48 1.72 -30.29
CA PRO A 138 -12.01 2.18 -31.59
C PRO A 138 -11.11 1.11 -32.25
N PRO A 139 -11.17 0.93 -33.58
CA PRO A 139 -10.40 -0.11 -34.28
C PRO A 139 -8.89 0.05 -34.12
N LEU A 140 -8.42 1.26 -33.79
CA LEU A 140 -7.02 1.57 -33.55
C LEU A 140 -6.63 1.51 -32.07
N ALA A 141 -7.56 1.26 -31.15
CA ALA A 141 -7.26 1.18 -29.73
C ALA A 141 -6.30 0.03 -29.42
N ASP A 142 -5.38 0.26 -28.48
CA ASP A 142 -4.52 -0.76 -27.90
C ASP A 142 -4.84 -0.86 -26.41
N SER A 143 -5.78 -1.76 -26.06
CA SER A 143 -6.25 -1.92 -24.68
C SER A 143 -5.19 -2.57 -23.80
N VAL A 144 -4.33 -3.43 -24.37
CA VAL A 144 -3.26 -4.08 -23.61
C VAL A 144 -2.21 -3.05 -23.18
N LEU A 145 -1.79 -2.16 -24.09
CA LEU A 145 -0.90 -1.07 -23.76
C LEU A 145 -1.53 -0.13 -22.74
N ALA A 146 -2.80 0.23 -22.92
CA ALA A 146 -3.53 1.09 -21.98
C ALA A 146 -3.56 0.50 -20.57
N CYS A 147 -3.89 -0.80 -20.42
CA CYS A 147 -3.83 -1.49 -19.13
C CYS A 147 -2.41 -1.55 -18.56
N SER A 148 -1.38 -1.70 -19.41
CA SER A 148 0.00 -1.72 -18.92
C SER A 148 0.41 -0.36 -18.35
N LYS A 149 0.09 0.72 -19.06
CA LYS A 149 0.31 2.11 -18.64
C LYS A 149 -0.43 2.47 -17.36
N ASP A 150 -1.69 2.03 -17.26
CA ASP A 150 -2.49 2.22 -16.04
C ASP A 150 -1.84 1.55 -14.84
N PHE A 151 -1.41 0.29 -14.99
CA PHE A 151 -0.68 -0.42 -13.96
C PHE A 151 0.62 0.29 -13.56
N ILE A 152 1.44 0.76 -14.52
CA ILE A 152 2.69 1.48 -14.23
C ILE A 152 2.38 2.71 -13.37
N ARG A 153 1.37 3.49 -13.76
CA ARG A 153 0.97 4.69 -13.03
C ARG A 153 0.51 4.39 -11.61
N GLU A 154 -0.40 3.42 -11.43
CA GLU A 154 -0.89 3.07 -10.09
C GLU A 154 0.21 2.46 -9.22
N GLY A 155 1.08 1.63 -9.80
CA GLY A 155 2.25 1.08 -9.13
C GLY A 155 3.20 2.17 -8.64
N MET A 156 3.50 3.16 -9.50
CA MET A 156 4.35 4.31 -9.14
C MET A 156 3.74 5.13 -7.99
N ARG A 157 2.42 5.38 -8.01
CA ARG A 157 1.73 6.09 -6.90
C ARG A 157 1.80 5.31 -5.60
N SER A 158 1.61 3.99 -5.64
CA SER A 158 1.72 3.14 -4.46
C SER A 158 3.13 3.16 -3.87
N ARG A 159 4.16 3.10 -4.73
CA ARG A 159 5.56 3.22 -4.31
C ARG A 159 5.88 4.60 -3.73
N GLU A 160 5.40 5.65 -4.38
CA GLU A 160 5.55 7.04 -3.92
C GLU A 160 4.94 7.25 -2.54
N LEU A 161 3.73 6.73 -2.29
CA LEU A 161 3.11 6.77 -0.96
C LEU A 161 3.99 6.07 0.08
N LYS A 162 4.54 4.88 -0.24
CA LYS A 162 5.42 4.15 0.67
C LYS A 162 6.72 4.91 0.97
N TRP A 163 7.32 5.53 -0.05
CA TRP A 163 8.50 6.38 0.12
C TRP A 163 8.21 7.63 0.97
N ALA A 164 7.08 8.30 0.72
CA ALA A 164 6.66 9.45 1.51
C ALA A 164 6.45 9.09 2.99
N ILE A 165 5.80 7.95 3.27
CA ILE A 165 5.63 7.44 4.64
C ILE A 165 6.99 7.16 5.29
N ALA A 166 7.88 6.45 4.60
CA ALA A 166 9.18 6.07 5.15
C ALA A 166 10.04 7.28 5.52
N ASN A 167 9.93 8.36 4.75
CA ASN A 167 10.63 9.64 4.99
C ASN A 167 9.85 10.61 5.89
N ALA A 168 8.71 10.21 6.45
CA ALA A 168 7.81 11.07 7.23
C ALA A 168 7.39 12.37 6.51
N ASP A 169 7.33 12.36 5.17
CA ASP A 169 6.83 13.49 4.37
C ASP A 169 5.31 13.44 4.29
N VAL A 170 4.66 13.90 5.36
CA VAL A 170 3.21 13.87 5.52
C VAL A 170 2.47 14.70 4.46
N GLY A 171 3.14 15.70 3.87
CA GLY A 171 2.61 16.48 2.75
C GLY A 171 2.45 15.62 1.49
N ARG A 172 3.52 14.90 1.10
CA ARG A 172 3.46 13.94 -0.02
C ARG A 172 2.49 12.80 0.25
N VAL A 173 2.44 12.28 1.48
CA VAL A 173 1.44 11.28 1.88
C VAL A 173 0.03 11.78 1.61
N TYR A 174 -0.28 13.00 2.03
CA TYR A 174 -1.60 13.60 1.85
C TYR A 174 -1.98 13.78 0.37
N GLU A 175 -1.04 14.23 -0.48
CA GLU A 175 -1.27 14.33 -1.92
C GLU A 175 -1.57 12.98 -2.57
N GLN A 176 -0.93 11.89 -2.12
CA GLN A 176 -1.25 10.55 -2.62
C GLN A 176 -2.60 10.05 -2.11
N ILE A 177 -2.97 10.32 -0.86
CA ILE A 177 -4.29 9.97 -0.30
C ILE A 177 -5.42 10.58 -1.15
N LYS A 178 -5.30 11.86 -1.54
CA LYS A 178 -6.28 12.51 -2.42
C LYS A 178 -6.46 11.78 -3.75
N ARG A 179 -5.37 11.24 -4.32
CA ARG A 179 -5.42 10.48 -5.58
C ARG A 179 -6.04 9.09 -5.38
N ILE A 180 -5.64 8.40 -4.31
CA ILE A 180 -6.14 7.05 -3.98
C ILE A 180 -7.64 7.06 -3.70
N MET A 181 -8.17 8.14 -3.10
CA MET A 181 -9.61 8.32 -2.89
C MET A 181 -10.40 8.15 -4.20
N PHE A 182 -9.93 8.72 -5.31
CA PHE A 182 -10.58 8.54 -6.61
C PHE A 182 -10.43 7.11 -7.14
N CYS A 183 -9.28 6.45 -6.93
CA CYS A 183 -9.15 5.04 -7.30
C CYS A 183 -10.16 4.16 -6.55
N PHE A 184 -10.35 4.38 -5.24
CA PHE A 184 -11.38 3.67 -4.49
C PHE A 184 -12.79 4.00 -4.95
N ALA A 185 -13.08 5.27 -5.26
CA ALA A 185 -14.38 5.71 -5.79
C ALA A 185 -14.72 5.09 -7.16
N GLY A 186 -13.72 4.65 -7.93
CA GLY A 186 -13.92 3.94 -9.19
C GLY A 186 -13.80 2.41 -9.10
N SER A 187 -13.58 1.88 -7.90
CA SER A 187 -13.46 0.44 -7.62
C SER A 187 -14.70 -0.10 -6.88
N ASN A 188 -14.68 -1.36 -6.46
CA ASN A 188 -15.72 -1.92 -5.59
C ASN A 188 -15.55 -1.51 -4.12
N HIS A 189 -14.47 -0.81 -3.77
CA HIS A 189 -14.10 -0.42 -2.40
C HIS A 189 -14.65 0.97 -2.01
N GLN A 190 -15.96 1.19 -2.22
CA GLN A 190 -16.60 2.49 -2.03
C GLN A 190 -16.58 2.99 -0.57
N LYS A 191 -16.54 2.09 0.43
CA LYS A 191 -16.43 2.44 1.85
C LYS A 191 -15.13 3.21 2.12
N TYR A 192 -14.01 2.72 1.58
CA TYR A 192 -12.71 3.39 1.70
C TYR A 192 -12.70 4.75 0.98
N ALA A 193 -13.38 4.88 -0.15
CA ALA A 193 -13.53 6.18 -0.82
C ALA A 193 -14.25 7.20 0.07
N GLN A 194 -15.31 6.77 0.78
CA GLN A 194 -16.07 7.64 1.69
C GLN A 194 -15.23 8.04 2.91
N TYR A 195 -14.51 7.10 3.54
CA TYR A 195 -13.61 7.43 4.66
C TYR A 195 -12.51 8.39 4.26
N LEU A 196 -11.87 8.18 3.10
CA LEU A 196 -10.84 9.11 2.62
C LEU A 196 -11.42 10.47 2.24
N LEU A 197 -12.62 10.52 1.67
CA LEU A 197 -13.30 11.79 1.36
C LEU A 197 -13.62 12.56 2.64
N GLU A 198 -14.14 11.90 3.67
CA GLU A 198 -14.39 12.50 4.97
C GLU A 198 -13.10 13.00 5.61
N PHE A 199 -12.04 12.19 5.60
CA PHE A 199 -10.72 12.58 6.08
C PHE A 199 -10.19 13.84 5.37
N ILE A 200 -10.25 13.88 4.03
CA ILE A 200 -9.83 15.04 3.24
C ILE A 200 -10.66 16.28 3.61
N ILE A 201 -11.98 16.12 3.78
CA ILE A 201 -12.86 17.24 4.09
C ILE A 201 -12.61 17.78 5.50
N ASN A 202 -12.43 16.89 6.47
CA ASN A 202 -12.10 17.24 7.84
C ASN A 202 -10.77 18.01 7.89
N LEU A 203 -9.77 17.62 7.10
CA LEU A 203 -8.48 18.30 7.04
C LEU A 203 -8.51 19.64 6.29
N ASP A 204 -9.09 19.69 5.09
CA ASP A 204 -9.00 20.88 4.23
C ASP A 204 -10.05 21.95 4.54
N PHE A 205 -11.20 21.58 5.09
CA PHE A 205 -12.32 22.51 5.28
C PHE A 205 -12.75 22.73 6.73
N GLU A 206 -12.47 21.81 7.65
CA GLU A 206 -12.94 21.89 9.04
C GLU A 206 -11.83 22.10 10.06
N SER A 207 -10.63 21.63 9.76
CA SER A 207 -9.48 21.81 10.63
C SER A 207 -8.91 23.22 10.47
N SER A 208 -8.47 23.81 11.57
CA SER A 208 -7.56 24.96 11.48
C SER A 208 -6.25 24.52 10.82
N PRO A 209 -5.47 25.43 10.21
CA PRO A 209 -4.17 25.09 9.64
C PRO A 209 -3.26 24.34 10.62
N GLU A 210 -3.26 24.74 11.89
CA GLU A 210 -2.47 24.14 12.96
C GLU A 210 -2.96 22.73 13.32
N LEU A 211 -4.28 22.54 13.40
CA LEU A 211 -4.87 21.22 13.65
C LEU A 211 -4.58 20.28 12.46
N ARG A 212 -4.69 20.76 11.22
CA ARG A 212 -4.37 19.97 10.02
C ARG A 212 -2.92 19.52 10.03
N GLU A 213 -1.98 20.44 10.30
CA GLU A 213 -0.56 20.12 10.41
C GLU A 213 -0.30 19.11 11.52
N THR A 214 -0.95 19.29 12.68
CA THR A 214 -0.84 18.35 13.80
C THR A 214 -1.37 16.96 13.43
N LEU A 215 -2.57 16.88 12.83
CA LEU A 215 -3.20 15.62 12.42
C LEU A 215 -2.38 14.88 11.35
N LEU A 216 -1.81 15.62 10.40
CA LEU A 216 -0.89 15.04 9.41
C LEU A 216 0.41 14.60 10.08
N GLY A 217 0.98 15.40 10.97
CA GLY A 217 2.20 15.07 11.72
C GLY A 217 2.06 13.81 12.56
N ILE A 218 0.89 13.57 13.18
CA ILE A 218 0.63 12.33 13.93
C ILE A 218 0.26 11.15 13.03
N SER A 219 0.03 11.33 11.73
CA SER A 219 -0.36 10.21 10.84
C SER A 219 0.79 9.26 10.55
N VAL A 220 2.03 9.72 10.77
CA VAL A 220 3.27 8.96 10.57
C VAL A 220 4.12 9.08 11.84
N VAL A 221 4.71 7.98 12.28
CA VAL A 221 5.57 7.92 13.46
C VAL A 221 6.88 7.18 13.14
N ASN A 222 7.99 7.69 13.68
CA ASN A 222 9.28 7.01 13.61
C ASN A 222 9.70 6.54 14.99
N ILE A 223 9.26 5.34 15.36
CA ILE A 223 9.57 4.73 16.64
C ILE A 223 11.08 4.43 16.78
N SER A 224 11.74 4.10 15.67
CA SER A 224 13.17 3.74 15.68
C SER A 224 14.11 4.95 15.86
N GLY A 225 13.65 6.15 15.50
CA GLY A 225 14.49 7.35 15.41
C GLY A 225 15.46 7.36 14.22
N GLU A 226 15.48 6.31 13.37
CA GLU A 226 16.36 6.22 12.21
C GLU A 226 15.70 6.82 10.95
N GLU A 227 16.47 7.53 10.13
CA GLU A 227 15.98 8.10 8.87
C GLU A 227 15.45 7.02 7.92
N GLY A 228 14.38 7.32 7.19
CA GLY A 228 13.77 6.40 6.24
C GLY A 228 13.01 5.23 6.89
N ARG A 229 12.79 5.22 8.22
CA ARG A 229 12.10 4.15 8.95
C ARG A 229 10.76 4.56 9.57
N ALA A 230 10.20 5.68 9.13
CA ALA A 230 8.90 6.09 9.62
C ALA A 230 7.78 5.19 9.06
N GLN A 231 6.70 5.08 9.82
CA GLN A 231 5.57 4.18 9.54
C GLN A 231 4.25 4.91 9.75
N GLY A 232 3.22 4.52 9.01
CA GLY A 232 1.86 5.00 9.29
C GLY A 232 1.43 4.60 10.71
N VAL A 233 0.83 5.52 11.45
CA VAL A 233 0.40 5.26 12.84
C VAL A 233 -0.61 4.11 12.94
N ASP A 234 -1.45 3.92 11.93
CA ASP A 234 -2.38 2.79 11.86
C ASP A 234 -1.66 1.43 11.88
N VAL A 235 -0.56 1.30 11.12
CA VAL A 235 0.27 0.08 11.09
C VAL A 235 0.92 -0.16 12.46
N VAL A 236 1.35 0.90 13.12
CA VAL A 236 1.93 0.83 14.47
C VAL A 236 0.88 0.46 15.52
N HIS A 237 -0.34 0.98 15.41
CA HIS A 237 -1.43 0.60 16.29
C HIS A 237 -1.80 -0.87 16.11
N GLU A 238 -1.94 -1.33 14.86
CA GLU A 238 -2.18 -2.73 14.54
C GLU A 238 -1.09 -3.62 15.13
N TYR A 239 0.18 -3.21 15.03
CA TYR A 239 1.29 -3.91 15.64
C TYR A 239 1.14 -4.09 17.15
N PHE A 240 0.90 -3.00 17.87
CA PHE A 240 0.79 -3.03 19.32
C PHE A 240 -0.44 -3.81 19.76
N ASN A 241 -1.55 -3.72 19.02
CA ASN A 241 -2.75 -4.50 19.29
C ASN A 241 -2.47 -6.01 19.20
N ARG A 242 -1.74 -6.46 18.18
CA ARG A 242 -1.38 -7.89 18.04
C ARG A 242 -0.44 -8.38 19.14
N ILE A 243 0.53 -7.55 19.55
CA ILE A 243 1.39 -7.90 20.71
C ILE A 243 0.53 -8.02 21.97
N LEU A 244 -0.36 -7.05 22.20
CA LEU A 244 -1.23 -7.04 23.37
C LEU A 244 -2.13 -8.28 23.39
N GLU A 245 -2.76 -8.60 22.26
CA GLU A 245 -3.59 -9.80 22.11
C GLU A 245 -2.83 -11.07 22.47
N ALA A 246 -1.63 -11.23 21.92
CA ALA A 246 -0.83 -12.42 22.17
C ALA A 246 -0.41 -12.53 23.65
N ILE A 247 -0.10 -11.41 24.33
CA ILE A 247 0.19 -11.39 25.77
C ILE A 247 -1.05 -11.81 26.57
N VAL A 248 -2.21 -11.26 26.23
CA VAL A 248 -3.50 -11.52 26.90
C VAL A 248 -3.89 -12.99 26.75
N GLN A 249 -3.82 -13.54 25.53
CA GLN A 249 -4.10 -14.95 25.24
C GLN A 249 -3.20 -15.89 26.04
N HIS A 250 -1.90 -15.58 26.16
CA HIS A 250 -0.95 -16.41 26.89
C HIS A 250 -1.14 -16.38 28.42
N LYS A 251 -1.47 -15.22 28.99
CA LYS A 251 -1.66 -15.08 30.45
C LYS A 251 -3.06 -15.51 30.90
N GLY A 252 -3.97 -15.79 29.98
CA GLY A 252 -5.36 -16.18 30.28
C GLY A 252 -6.13 -15.08 31.02
N ARG A 253 -5.77 -13.81 30.79
CA ARG A 253 -6.40 -12.66 31.44
C ARG A 253 -7.35 -11.95 30.49
N GLU A 254 -8.21 -11.07 31.01
CA GLU A 254 -9.09 -10.23 30.20
C GLU A 254 -8.41 -8.91 29.82
N TYR A 255 -8.66 -8.39 28.61
CA TYR A 255 -8.13 -7.09 28.14
C TYR A 255 -8.41 -5.92 29.10
N GLY A 256 -9.51 -5.99 29.84
CA GLY A 256 -9.96 -4.93 30.76
C GLY A 256 -9.21 -4.88 32.09
N GLU A 257 -8.34 -5.84 32.38
CA GLU A 257 -7.65 -5.87 33.65
C GLU A 257 -6.73 -4.65 33.81
N LYS A 258 -6.78 -4.03 35.00
CA LYS A 258 -6.04 -2.79 35.31
C LYS A 258 -4.55 -2.91 34.97
N PHE A 259 -3.94 -4.05 35.27
CA PHE A 259 -2.52 -4.29 35.00
C PHE A 259 -2.20 -4.32 33.50
N ILE A 260 -3.04 -4.94 32.68
CA ILE A 260 -2.86 -4.96 31.21
C ILE A 260 -2.96 -3.53 30.66
N ARG A 261 -4.02 -2.80 31.04
CA ARG A 261 -4.31 -1.46 30.51
C ARG A 261 -3.30 -0.39 30.95
N GLU A 262 -2.96 -0.37 32.24
CA GLU A 262 -2.15 0.70 32.82
C GLU A 262 -0.67 0.32 32.91
N GLY A 263 -0.37 -0.98 33.06
CA GLY A 263 0.99 -1.51 33.07
C GLY A 263 1.48 -1.89 31.67
N ILE A 264 0.88 -2.90 31.04
CA ILE A 264 1.44 -3.48 29.81
C ILE A 264 1.29 -2.56 28.60
N SER A 265 0.07 -2.12 28.30
CA SER A 265 -0.25 -1.38 27.07
C SER A 265 0.57 -0.10 26.92
N ARG A 266 0.89 0.59 28.02
CA ARG A 266 1.69 1.83 28.01
C ARG A 266 3.18 1.61 27.73
N HIS A 267 3.69 0.40 27.98
CA HIS A 267 5.11 0.09 27.90
C HIS A 267 5.44 -0.95 26.81
N LEU A 268 4.49 -1.30 25.93
CA LEU A 268 4.66 -2.30 24.87
C LEU A 268 5.91 -2.08 24.02
N HIS A 269 6.18 -0.83 23.65
CA HIS A 269 7.37 -0.47 22.89
C HIS A 269 8.67 -0.79 23.66
N HIS A 270 8.73 -0.45 24.96
CA HIS A 270 9.90 -0.72 25.79
C HIS A 270 10.09 -2.21 26.04
N PHE A 271 9.02 -2.98 26.22
CA PHE A 271 9.10 -4.44 26.32
C PHE A 271 9.69 -5.07 25.06
N GLN A 272 9.31 -4.55 23.89
CA GLN A 272 9.87 -5.00 22.62
C GLN A 272 11.35 -4.65 22.48
N GLN A 273 11.77 -3.43 22.86
CA GLN A 273 13.19 -3.04 22.85
C GLN A 273 14.00 -3.92 23.81
N LEU A 274 13.50 -4.12 25.03
CA LEU A 274 14.13 -4.96 26.03
C LEU A 274 14.31 -6.40 25.55
N LYS A 275 13.31 -6.96 24.85
CA LYS A 275 13.45 -8.24 24.15
C LYS A 275 14.64 -8.22 23.18
N HIS A 276 14.73 -7.21 22.32
CA HIS A 276 15.77 -7.12 21.30
C HIS A 276 17.16 -7.05 21.95
N ASP A 277 17.31 -6.21 22.97
CA ASP A 277 18.55 -6.03 23.71
C ASP A 277 18.95 -7.29 24.48
N PHE A 278 17.99 -7.98 25.10
CA PHE A 278 18.23 -9.24 25.79
C PHE A 278 18.72 -10.32 24.82
N LEU A 279 18.01 -10.53 23.71
CA LEU A 279 18.41 -11.49 22.67
C LEU A 279 19.81 -11.17 22.11
N LYS A 280 20.10 -9.89 21.87
CA LYS A 280 21.42 -9.43 21.43
C LYS A 280 22.50 -9.70 22.47
N GLY A 281 22.22 -9.44 23.75
CA GLY A 281 23.15 -9.64 24.86
C GLY A 281 23.51 -11.11 25.10
N VAL A 282 22.58 -12.03 24.90
CA VAL A 282 22.85 -13.47 25.03
C VAL A 282 23.46 -14.12 23.78
N GLU A 283 23.73 -13.34 22.73
CA GLU A 283 24.17 -13.82 21.41
C GLU A 283 23.22 -14.86 20.77
N VAL A 284 21.99 -14.97 21.30
CA VAL A 284 20.88 -15.76 20.74
C VAL A 284 20.03 -14.86 19.82
N ALA A 285 20.44 -13.61 19.59
CA ALA A 285 19.86 -12.78 18.56
C ALA A 285 19.82 -13.58 17.27
N ARG A 286 18.60 -13.88 16.83
CA ARG A 286 18.32 -14.65 15.63
C ARG A 286 19.20 -14.06 14.54
N ARG A 287 19.99 -14.90 13.85
CA ARG A 287 20.62 -14.48 12.58
C ARG A 287 19.52 -13.77 11.81
N SER A 288 19.72 -12.48 11.54
CA SER A 288 18.65 -11.57 11.17
C SER A 288 17.69 -12.28 10.24
N ALA A 289 16.41 -12.34 10.56
CA ALA A 289 15.37 -12.79 9.64
C ALA A 289 15.19 -11.79 8.48
N ARG A 290 16.24 -11.02 8.14
CA ARG A 290 16.48 -10.59 6.78
C ARG A 290 16.54 -11.87 5.98
N HIS A 291 15.39 -12.28 5.47
CA HIS A 291 15.33 -13.21 4.35
C HIS A 291 16.40 -12.73 3.38
N SER A 292 17.38 -13.59 3.07
CA SER A 292 18.28 -13.28 1.96
C SER A 292 17.35 -12.94 0.82
N THR A 293 17.45 -11.72 0.31
CA THR A 293 16.66 -11.26 -0.82
C THR A 293 16.62 -12.42 -1.80
N LEU A 294 15.40 -12.89 -2.13
CA LEU A 294 15.26 -13.98 -3.09
C LEU A 294 16.09 -13.60 -4.31
N ASP A 295 16.76 -14.58 -4.90
CA ASP A 295 17.49 -14.35 -6.13
C ASP A 295 16.48 -14.02 -7.24
N GLU A 296 16.22 -12.73 -7.42
CA GLU A 296 15.23 -12.20 -8.35
C GLU A 296 15.74 -12.24 -9.79
N GLU A 297 17.02 -12.55 -10.04
CA GLU A 297 17.63 -12.50 -11.39
C GLU A 297 16.87 -13.37 -12.41
N ALA A 298 16.47 -14.57 -12.00
CA ALA A 298 15.71 -15.47 -12.86
C ALA A 298 14.28 -14.95 -13.15
N GLU A 299 13.64 -14.32 -12.16
CA GLU A 299 12.31 -13.71 -12.30
C GLU A 299 12.38 -12.49 -13.23
N VAL A 300 13.38 -11.64 -13.03
CA VAL A 300 13.71 -10.45 -13.83
C VAL A 300 13.90 -10.84 -15.30
N ALA A 301 14.80 -11.79 -15.58
CA ALA A 301 15.07 -12.24 -16.94
C ALA A 301 13.81 -12.81 -17.63
N THR A 302 13.02 -13.59 -16.89
CA THR A 302 11.77 -14.18 -17.39
C THR A 302 10.74 -13.11 -17.74
N LEU A 303 10.57 -12.09 -16.89
CA LEU A 303 9.60 -11.02 -17.14
C LEU A 303 10.00 -10.12 -18.31
N LEU A 304 11.28 -9.72 -18.39
CA LEU A 304 11.77 -8.88 -19.48
C LEU A 304 11.66 -9.61 -20.83
N GLU A 305 12.04 -10.89 -20.87
CA GLU A 305 11.88 -11.68 -22.10
C GLU A 305 10.41 -11.80 -22.50
N GLU A 306 9.50 -12.03 -21.55
CA GLU A 306 8.08 -12.07 -21.83
C GLU A 306 7.55 -10.73 -22.36
N TYR A 307 7.95 -9.59 -21.76
CA TYR A 307 7.51 -8.27 -22.21
C TYR A 307 8.03 -7.93 -23.60
N ARG A 308 9.28 -8.28 -23.89
CA ARG A 308 9.91 -8.16 -25.20
C ARG A 308 9.19 -9.00 -26.26
N VAL A 309 8.94 -10.29 -25.98
CA VAL A 309 8.25 -11.22 -26.90
C VAL A 309 6.82 -10.78 -27.18
N GLN A 310 6.10 -10.28 -26.17
CA GLN A 310 4.74 -9.77 -26.33
C GLN A 310 4.68 -8.36 -26.92
N GLU A 311 5.83 -7.69 -27.02
CA GLU A 311 6.00 -6.27 -27.31
C GLU A 311 5.05 -5.42 -26.45
N LEU A 312 5.02 -5.71 -25.13
CA LEU A 312 3.99 -5.22 -24.20
C LEU A 312 3.88 -3.68 -24.23
N HIS A 313 5.02 -3.00 -24.23
CA HIS A 313 5.09 -1.54 -24.15
C HIS A 313 5.18 -0.84 -25.52
N THR A 314 5.12 -1.59 -26.62
CA THR A 314 4.97 -1.01 -27.97
C THR A 314 3.50 -0.75 -28.29
N TYR A 315 3.22 0.19 -29.18
CA TYR A 315 1.85 0.44 -29.65
C TYR A 315 1.50 -0.47 -30.83
N ARG A 316 0.43 -1.27 -30.65
CA ARG A 316 -0.08 -2.22 -31.65
C ARG A 316 -1.56 -1.95 -31.92
N PRO A 317 -1.92 -1.29 -33.04
CA PRO A 317 -3.30 -0.91 -33.32
C PRO A 317 -4.25 -2.12 -33.30
N GLY A 318 -5.37 -1.99 -32.57
CA GLY A 318 -6.39 -3.04 -32.47
C GLY A 318 -6.04 -4.18 -31.52
N ARG A 319 -4.94 -4.07 -30.75
CA ARG A 319 -4.55 -5.07 -29.75
C ARG A 319 -5.51 -5.04 -28.55
N GLY A 320 -6.14 -6.17 -28.27
CA GLY A 320 -7.04 -6.35 -27.14
C GLY A 320 -7.56 -7.78 -27.01
N PHE A 321 -7.74 -8.25 -25.76
CA PHE A 321 -8.25 -9.59 -25.47
C PHE A 321 -9.78 -9.62 -25.37
N ASN A 322 -10.39 -8.54 -24.90
CA ASN A 322 -11.84 -8.42 -24.75
C ASN A 322 -12.38 -7.40 -25.76
N LYS A 323 -13.32 -7.84 -26.61
CA LYS A 323 -13.93 -6.98 -27.64
C LYS A 323 -14.89 -5.93 -27.08
N THR A 324 -15.21 -5.99 -25.79
CA THR A 324 -16.41 -5.36 -25.22
C THR A 324 -16.16 -4.15 -24.32
N SER A 325 -14.93 -3.89 -23.86
CA SER A 325 -14.67 -2.81 -22.91
C SER A 325 -13.49 -1.94 -23.34
N ILE A 326 -13.76 -0.64 -23.50
CA ILE A 326 -12.72 0.40 -23.47
C ILE A 326 -12.08 0.34 -22.08
N VAL A 327 -10.75 0.34 -22.02
CA VAL A 327 -10.03 0.40 -20.76
C VAL A 327 -10.33 1.74 -20.11
N GLN A 328 -11.03 1.70 -18.98
CA GLN A 328 -11.25 2.86 -18.12
C GLN A 328 -10.35 2.69 -16.90
N SER A 329 -9.55 3.71 -16.59
CA SER A 329 -8.77 3.68 -15.37
C SER A 329 -9.70 3.82 -14.17
N GLN A 330 -9.43 3.09 -13.09
CA GLN A 330 -10.23 3.19 -11.85
C GLN A 330 -10.26 4.63 -11.34
N PHE A 331 -9.14 5.35 -11.49
CA PHE A 331 -9.06 6.77 -11.17
C PHE A 331 -10.10 7.59 -11.96
N GLN A 332 -10.15 7.48 -13.29
CA GLN A 332 -11.09 8.24 -14.11
C GLN A 332 -12.54 7.84 -13.81
N THR A 333 -12.82 6.54 -13.64
CA THR A 333 -14.14 6.05 -13.24
C THR A 333 -14.57 6.67 -11.91
N GLY A 334 -13.65 6.80 -10.95
CA GLY A 334 -13.92 7.45 -9.67
C GLY A 334 -14.13 8.95 -9.77
N VAL A 335 -13.33 9.65 -10.59
CA VAL A 335 -13.56 11.07 -10.90
C VAL A 335 -14.94 11.28 -11.49
N ASP A 336 -15.32 10.46 -12.48
CA ASP A 336 -16.63 10.52 -13.10
C ASP A 336 -17.74 10.21 -12.09
N ALA A 337 -17.58 9.17 -11.25
CA ALA A 337 -18.56 8.85 -10.21
C ALA A 337 -18.76 10.01 -9.22
N MET A 338 -17.69 10.67 -8.82
CA MET A 338 -17.71 11.82 -7.93
C MET A 338 -18.43 13.02 -8.56
N LEU A 339 -18.08 13.36 -9.81
CA LEU A 339 -18.70 14.45 -10.56
C LEU A 339 -20.19 14.21 -10.86
N HIS A 340 -20.57 12.98 -11.20
CA HIS A 340 -21.94 12.64 -11.61
C HIS A 340 -22.89 12.34 -10.45
N GLY A 341 -22.51 12.68 -9.22
CA GLY A 341 -23.46 12.81 -8.11
C GLY A 341 -23.07 12.09 -6.83
N SER A 342 -22.01 11.26 -6.79
CA SER A 342 -21.55 10.68 -5.53
C SER A 342 -21.11 11.76 -4.55
N LEU A 343 -20.38 12.78 -5.00
CA LEU A 343 -20.00 13.91 -4.15
C LEU A 343 -21.22 14.68 -3.66
N LYS A 344 -22.16 15.01 -4.55
CA LYS A 344 -23.40 15.71 -4.19
C LYS A 344 -24.20 14.94 -3.13
N ARG A 345 -24.38 13.63 -3.32
CA ARG A 345 -25.08 12.75 -2.36
C ARG A 345 -24.37 12.75 -1.01
N TRP A 346 -23.05 12.59 -1.02
CA TRP A 346 -22.25 12.61 0.21
C TRP A 346 -22.38 13.96 0.92
N THR A 347 -22.20 15.09 0.24
CA THR A 347 -22.29 16.42 0.85
C THR A 347 -23.67 16.69 1.44
N THR A 348 -24.76 16.32 0.74
CA THR A 348 -26.12 16.44 1.27
C THR A 348 -26.29 15.62 2.55
N ARG A 349 -25.76 14.39 2.59
CA ARG A 349 -25.80 13.53 3.77
C ARG A 349 -24.99 14.12 4.93
N SER A 350 -23.75 14.54 4.69
CA SER A 350 -22.88 15.10 5.72
C SER A 350 -23.45 16.41 6.30
N MET A 351 -24.05 17.27 5.47
CA MET A 351 -24.76 18.46 5.94
C MET A 351 -25.95 18.12 6.83
N LEU A 352 -26.71 17.08 6.47
CA LEU A 352 -27.87 16.63 7.25
C LEU A 352 -27.46 16.08 8.62
N MET A 353 -26.39 15.27 8.67
CA MET A 353 -25.84 14.74 9.92
C MET A 353 -25.32 15.85 10.85
N ARG A 354 -24.73 16.90 10.30
CA ARG A 354 -24.15 18.02 11.07
C ARG A 354 -25.17 19.08 11.50
N ALA A 355 -26.34 19.11 10.88
CA ALA A 355 -27.35 20.11 11.18
C ALA A 355 -28.03 19.90 12.54
N ASP A 356 -27.70 18.81 13.27
CA ASP A 356 -28.19 18.45 14.61
C ASP A 356 -29.67 18.82 14.81
N ILE A 357 -30.51 18.43 13.83
CA ILE A 357 -31.92 18.81 13.80
C ILE A 357 -32.63 18.00 14.90
N PRO A 358 -33.06 18.63 16.00
CA PRO A 358 -33.60 17.90 17.13
C PRO A 358 -34.91 17.21 16.69
N GLY A 359 -34.94 15.88 16.77
CA GLY A 359 -36.11 15.07 16.44
C GLY A 359 -36.16 14.48 15.02
N SER A 360 -35.12 14.65 14.20
CA SER A 360 -34.97 13.85 12.98
C SER A 360 -34.16 12.59 13.28
N GLU A 361 -34.80 11.56 13.83
CA GLU A 361 -34.31 10.18 13.69
C GLU A 361 -34.43 9.81 12.22
N ILE A 362 -33.48 10.29 11.42
CA ILE A 362 -33.32 9.79 10.07
C ILE A 362 -32.54 8.50 10.27
N GLU A 363 -33.28 7.38 10.39
CA GLU A 363 -32.77 6.07 10.01
C GLU A 363 -32.40 6.15 8.54
N LEU A 364 -31.21 6.69 8.28
CA LEU A 364 -30.50 6.43 7.05
C LEU A 364 -30.15 4.96 7.15
N GLU A 365 -31.04 4.11 6.64
CA GLU A 365 -30.68 2.79 6.17
C GLU A 365 -29.48 3.02 5.24
N MET A 366 -28.28 2.90 5.81
CA MET A 366 -27.17 2.40 5.07
C MET A 366 -27.69 1.05 4.58
N GLU A 367 -28.21 1.00 3.35
CA GLU A 367 -28.11 -0.21 2.56
C GLU A 367 -26.61 -0.49 2.50
N ASP A 368 -26.11 -1.10 3.58
CA ASP A 368 -24.96 -1.95 3.62
C ASP A 368 -25.33 -3.08 2.65
N HIS A 369 -25.24 -2.78 1.36
CA HIS A 369 -24.78 -3.75 0.38
C HIS A 369 -23.29 -4.03 0.64
N ALA A 370 -22.92 -4.15 1.90
CA ALA A 370 -21.77 -4.88 2.34
C ALA A 370 -22.15 -6.32 2.04
N GLU A 371 -21.53 -6.88 1.02
CA GLU A 371 -21.23 -8.30 1.06
C GLU A 371 -20.74 -8.60 2.48
N ASP A 372 -21.31 -9.66 3.09
CA ASP A 372 -20.85 -10.26 4.34
C ASP A 372 -19.41 -10.76 4.16
N GLU A 373 -18.46 -9.87 3.89
CA GLU A 373 -17.06 -10.16 4.02
C GLU A 373 -16.81 -10.27 5.52
N GLU A 374 -16.70 -11.51 6.00
CA GLU A 374 -16.13 -11.80 7.30
C GLU A 374 -14.86 -10.94 7.47
N ASP A 375 -14.83 -10.14 8.53
CA ASP A 375 -13.66 -9.36 8.87
C ASP A 375 -12.48 -10.34 8.98
N PRO A 376 -11.39 -10.12 8.25
CA PRO A 376 -10.29 -11.08 8.20
C PRO A 376 -9.73 -11.22 9.61
N ASP A 377 -9.29 -12.43 9.93
CA ASP A 377 -8.54 -12.66 11.16
C ASP A 377 -7.16 -12.01 11.03
N TRP A 378 -7.11 -10.72 11.36
CA TRP A 378 -5.90 -9.91 11.34
C TRP A 378 -4.81 -10.47 12.24
N SER A 379 -5.11 -11.39 13.17
CA SER A 379 -4.08 -12.03 14.02
C SER A 379 -3.11 -12.92 13.22
N THR A 380 -3.51 -13.40 12.04
CA THR A 380 -2.74 -14.37 11.24
C THR A 380 -1.84 -13.74 10.19
N ILE A 381 -2.04 -12.46 9.85
CA ILE A 381 -1.25 -11.78 8.83
C ILE A 381 0.06 -11.32 9.48
N PRO A 382 1.24 -11.67 8.94
CA PRO A 382 2.49 -11.23 9.53
C PRO A 382 2.62 -9.71 9.39
N LEU A 383 2.94 -9.04 10.49
CA LEU A 383 3.17 -7.60 10.43
C LEU A 383 4.50 -7.33 9.73
N GLN A 384 4.55 -6.32 8.89
CA GLN A 384 5.77 -5.91 8.22
C GLN A 384 6.06 -4.42 8.39
N THR A 385 7.33 -4.09 8.55
CA THR A 385 7.86 -2.74 8.48
C THR A 385 8.45 -2.46 7.11
N SER A 386 8.35 -1.23 6.63
CA SER A 386 9.10 -0.76 5.47
C SER A 386 10.11 0.30 5.88
N SER A 387 11.31 0.22 5.33
CA SER A 387 12.38 1.19 5.53
C SER A 387 13.11 1.50 4.24
N VAL A 388 13.62 2.71 4.06
CA VAL A 388 14.56 3.03 2.98
C VAL A 388 15.98 2.67 3.42
N VAL A 389 16.63 1.80 2.65
CA VAL A 389 18.03 1.39 2.87
C VAL A 389 18.76 1.56 1.54
N ASP A 390 19.80 2.39 1.53
CA ASP A 390 20.59 2.70 0.32
C ASP A 390 19.73 3.14 -0.87
N GLY A 391 18.73 4.00 -0.62
CA GLY A 391 17.81 4.51 -1.64
C GLY A 391 16.79 3.48 -2.15
N ARG A 392 16.76 2.27 -1.58
CA ARG A 392 15.81 1.21 -1.94
C ARG A 392 14.80 0.98 -0.82
N LEU A 393 13.55 0.70 -1.19
CA LEU A 393 12.52 0.32 -0.22
C LEU A 393 12.72 -1.14 0.19
N ALA A 394 13.17 -1.36 1.42
CA ALA A 394 13.26 -2.67 2.05
C ALA A 394 11.99 -2.92 2.88
N VAL A 395 11.52 -4.16 2.87
CA VAL A 395 10.37 -4.61 3.68
C VAL A 395 10.86 -5.75 4.57
N GLN A 396 10.51 -5.69 5.86
CA GLN A 396 10.94 -6.69 6.84
C GLN A 396 9.75 -7.20 7.64
N GLU A 397 9.67 -8.52 7.80
CA GLU A 397 8.66 -9.21 8.59
C GLU A 397 8.98 -9.18 10.10
N VAL A 398 7.93 -9.05 10.90
CA VAL A 398 7.98 -9.03 12.36
C VAL A 398 7.28 -10.27 12.90
N ASP A 399 8.04 -11.16 13.54
CA ASP A 399 7.54 -12.37 14.18
C ASP A 399 6.88 -12.04 15.54
N ILE A 400 5.55 -12.07 15.57
CA ILE A 400 4.75 -11.65 16.73
C ILE A 400 4.79 -12.71 17.83
N GLU A 401 4.62 -13.99 17.50
CA GLU A 401 4.65 -15.08 18.50
C GLU A 401 5.98 -15.15 19.23
N GLU A 402 7.10 -15.06 18.49
CA GLU A 402 8.42 -15.00 19.09
C GLU A 402 8.57 -13.73 19.95
N THR A 403 7.96 -12.62 19.56
CA THR A 403 7.95 -11.36 20.33
C THR A 403 7.23 -11.51 21.64
N THR A 404 6.06 -12.10 21.60
CA THR A 404 5.24 -12.37 22.78
C THR A 404 5.91 -13.36 23.73
N ARG A 405 6.44 -14.49 23.24
CA ARG A 405 7.09 -15.50 24.10
C ARG A 405 8.26 -14.92 24.89
N VAL A 406 9.08 -14.08 24.27
CA VAL A 406 10.22 -13.47 24.98
C VAL A 406 9.75 -12.42 25.98
N ILE A 407 8.79 -11.56 25.61
CA ILE A 407 8.21 -10.57 26.56
C ILE A 407 7.65 -11.30 27.79
N ILE A 408 6.88 -12.37 27.59
CA ILE A 408 6.35 -13.19 28.68
C ILE A 408 7.46 -13.77 29.55
N SER A 409 8.53 -14.30 28.94
CA SER A 409 9.64 -14.87 29.70
C SER A 409 10.37 -13.82 30.55
N VAL A 410 10.50 -12.58 30.06
CA VAL A 410 11.09 -11.47 30.81
C VAL A 410 10.17 -11.08 31.97
N MET A 411 8.86 -11.06 31.76
CA MET A 411 7.88 -10.81 32.82
C MET A 411 7.84 -11.91 33.89
N GLU A 412 8.11 -13.17 33.52
CA GLU A 412 8.14 -14.30 34.46
C GLU A 412 9.47 -14.42 35.21
N GLN A 413 10.57 -13.92 34.65
CA GLN A 413 11.87 -13.84 35.32
C GLN A 413 11.99 -12.61 36.23
N GLY A 414 11.22 -11.56 35.93
CA GLY A 414 10.98 -10.47 36.84
C GLY A 414 9.92 -10.88 37.88
N ASP A 415 10.29 -11.75 38.82
CA ASP A 415 9.66 -11.76 40.15
C ASP A 415 9.89 -10.36 40.73
N ILE A 416 8.98 -9.44 40.38
CA ILE A 416 8.68 -8.28 41.19
C ILE A 416 8.11 -8.92 42.44
N ASP A 417 8.98 -9.10 43.42
CA ASP A 417 8.61 -9.42 44.79
C ASP A 417 7.52 -8.43 45.17
N ASP A 418 6.26 -8.88 45.17
CA ASP A 418 5.09 -8.18 45.68
C ASP A 418 5.23 -8.06 47.22
N SER A 419 6.39 -7.63 47.70
CA SER A 419 6.60 -7.21 49.08
C SER A 419 5.90 -5.87 49.24
N GLU A 420 4.59 -5.95 49.48
CA GLU A 420 3.71 -4.91 50.00
C GLU A 420 4.13 -4.41 51.41
N ASP A 421 5.35 -4.70 51.86
CA ASP A 421 5.92 -4.27 53.13
C ASP A 421 7.10 -3.33 52.84
N LEU A 422 6.84 -2.02 52.81
CA LEU A 422 7.70 -0.91 53.27
C LEU A 422 7.13 0.43 52.76
N MET A 423 5.95 0.81 53.25
CA MET A 423 5.64 2.23 53.47
C MET A 423 5.53 2.46 54.97
N GLU A 424 6.66 2.33 55.66
CA GLU A 424 6.84 2.87 57.00
C GLU A 424 7.44 4.28 56.86
N GLU A 425 6.63 5.24 57.27
CA GLU A 425 6.85 6.67 57.51
C GLU A 425 8.27 7.25 57.30
N ALA A 426 8.37 8.17 56.34
CA ALA A 426 9.37 9.24 56.38
C ALA A 426 8.64 10.60 56.56
N PRO A 427 8.97 11.40 57.59
CA PRO A 427 8.36 12.71 57.77
C PRO A 427 8.86 13.67 56.68
N MET A 428 7.92 14.14 55.87
CA MET A 428 8.14 15.17 54.85
C MET A 428 8.39 16.52 55.55
N ASN A 429 9.63 16.98 55.54
CA ASN A 429 9.98 18.34 55.96
C ASN A 429 9.55 19.31 54.85
N GLN A 430 8.57 20.16 55.16
CA GLN A 430 8.23 21.34 54.37
C GLN A 430 9.24 22.44 54.69
N ASP A 431 10.31 22.54 53.91
CA ASP A 431 11.13 23.74 53.78
C ASP A 431 12.07 23.52 52.58
N ASP A 432 11.56 23.78 51.37
CA ASP A 432 12.35 24.21 50.20
C ASP A 432 11.38 24.49 49.03
N LEU A 433 10.64 25.59 49.17
CA LEU A 433 9.95 26.27 48.07
C LEU A 433 10.37 27.74 48.11
N ASN A 434 11.61 28.04 47.73
CA ASN A 434 11.94 29.33 47.15
C ASN A 434 13.40 29.38 46.64
N THR A 435 13.56 29.56 45.33
CA THR A 435 14.69 30.12 44.57
C THR A 435 14.63 29.44 43.20
N GLY A 436 14.19 30.08 42.12
CA GLY A 436 14.68 31.35 41.60
C GLY A 436 15.29 31.01 40.23
N PHE A 437 14.48 31.02 39.18
CA PHE A 437 14.98 30.99 37.80
C PHE A 437 14.74 32.38 37.22
N GLU A 438 15.68 33.28 37.56
CA GLU A 438 15.87 34.55 36.86
C GLU A 438 16.44 34.25 35.47
N THR A 439 15.81 34.89 34.50
CA THR A 439 16.28 35.06 33.13
C THR A 439 17.47 36.00 33.11
N ASP A 440 18.57 35.63 32.45
CA ASP A 440 19.56 36.60 31.97
C ASP A 440 19.92 36.33 30.51
N SER A 441 19.58 37.33 29.72
CA SER A 441 20.15 37.74 28.45
C SER A 441 21.60 38.25 28.62
N GLU A 442 22.40 38.10 27.55
CA GLU A 442 23.47 39.00 27.05
C GLU A 442 24.80 38.27 26.69
N ASP A 443 25.11 38.35 25.40
CA ASP A 443 26.37 38.75 24.77
C ASP A 443 27.73 38.38 25.42
N ASN A 444 28.52 37.57 24.71
CA ASN A 444 29.82 37.93 24.10
C ASN A 444 30.61 36.66 23.72
N ASN A 445 30.78 36.39 22.42
CA ASN A 445 32.03 36.54 21.65
C ASN A 445 31.87 36.04 20.21
#